data_AF-A0A1I3Q8B5-F1
#
_entry.id   AF-A0A1I3Q8B5-F1
#
_cell.length_a   1.000
_cell.length_b   1.000
_cell.length_c   1.000
_cell.angle_alpha   90.00
_cell.angle_beta   90.00
_cell.angle_gamma   90.00
#
_symmetry.space_group_name_H-M   'P 1'
#
loop_
_entity.id
_entity.type
_entity.pdbx_description
1 polymer ?
#
loop_
_entity_poly.entity_id
_entity_poly.type
_entity_poly.pdbx_seq_one_letter_code
_entity_poly.pdbx_strand_id
1 'polypeptide(L)'
;MLRVELKSDEAFAALDRLAGALDDMSPVMADVGEFLLESTEERFDRGVDPEGAAWAPKSQTTIDAYVRRGKAVDRRPLWGPGEGVRLAKSFSYASGPSFVELGTNAIQSAVMHFGAKKGAFGKTKRGSSIPWGDIPARPFLGLSESDQANIVELVEEWLEEIGARGR
;
A
#
# COMPACT_ATOMS: atom_id res chain seq x y z
N MET A 1 2.79 -14.70 5.64
CA MET A 1 2.01 -13.69 4.89
C MET A 1 1.37 -12.79 5.92
N LEU A 2 1.56 -11.47 5.83
CA LEU A 2 0.94 -10.50 6.72
C LEU A 2 -0.39 -10.09 6.10
N ARG A 3 -1.47 -10.06 6.88
CA ARG A 3 -2.77 -9.54 6.47
C ARG A 3 -3.10 -8.32 7.33
N VAL A 4 -3.48 -7.21 6.69
CA VAL A 4 -4.10 -6.05 7.33
C VAL A 4 -5.55 -6.06 6.88
N GLU A 5 -6.49 -6.07 7.82
CA GLU A 5 -7.92 -5.99 7.54
C GLU A 5 -8.35 -4.52 7.69
N LEU A 6 -8.98 -3.99 6.64
CA LEU A 6 -9.45 -2.61 6.60
C LEU A 6 -10.98 -2.64 6.75
N LYS A 7 -11.52 -1.82 7.65
CA LYS A 7 -12.96 -1.67 7.89
C LYS A 7 -13.33 -0.21 7.76
N SER A 8 -14.40 0.08 7.00
CA SER A 8 -14.92 1.44 6.80
C SER A 8 -16.44 1.37 6.76
N ASP A 9 -17.14 2.00 7.69
CA ASP A 9 -18.60 1.86 7.77
C ASP A 9 -19.30 2.52 6.55
N GLU A 10 -18.71 3.59 6.00
CA GLU A 10 -19.27 4.38 4.89
C GLU A 10 -19.09 3.69 3.53
N ALA A 11 -17.87 3.23 3.21
CA ALA A 11 -17.61 2.51 1.97
C ALA A 11 -18.37 1.19 1.92
N PHE A 12 -18.47 0.47 3.05
CA PHE A 12 -19.23 -0.77 3.11
C PHE A 12 -20.73 -0.53 2.93
N ALA A 13 -21.30 0.53 3.50
CA ALA A 13 -22.70 0.87 3.28
C ALA A 13 -23.02 1.21 1.82
N ALA A 14 -22.11 1.88 1.10
CA ALA A 14 -22.27 2.13 -0.33
C ALA A 14 -22.24 0.81 -1.13
N LEU A 15 -21.25 -0.05 -0.86
CA LEU A 15 -21.12 -1.35 -1.51
C LEU A 15 -22.34 -2.25 -1.26
N ASP A 16 -22.90 -2.24 -0.04
CA ASP A 16 -24.11 -2.99 0.31
C ASP A 16 -25.34 -2.52 -0.49
N ARG A 17 -25.49 -1.19 -0.68
CA ARG A 17 -26.57 -0.64 -1.53
C ARG A 17 -26.45 -1.13 -2.97
N LEU A 18 -25.24 -1.11 -3.53
CA LEU A 18 -24.99 -1.54 -4.90
C LEU A 18 -25.13 -3.06 -5.08
N ALA A 19 -24.71 -3.85 -4.08
CA ALA A 19 -24.89 -5.29 -4.08
C ALA A 19 -26.37 -5.71 -4.12
N GLY A 20 -27.29 -4.87 -3.62
CA GLY A 20 -28.73 -5.09 -3.76
C GLY A 20 -29.29 -4.79 -5.16
N ALA A 21 -28.54 -4.08 -6.01
CA ALA A 21 -28.94 -3.66 -7.35
C ALA A 21 -28.28 -4.46 -8.48
N LEU A 22 -27.20 -5.20 -8.18
CA LEU A 22 -26.42 -5.98 -9.15
C LEU A 22 -26.45 -7.48 -8.86
N ASP A 23 -26.52 -8.28 -9.93
CA ASP A 23 -26.36 -9.73 -9.85
C ASP A 23 -24.88 -10.15 -9.72
N ASP A 24 -23.95 -9.33 -10.23
CA ASP A 24 -22.50 -9.58 -10.17
C ASP A 24 -21.73 -8.31 -9.78
N MET A 25 -21.15 -8.33 -8.58
CA MET A 25 -20.32 -7.27 -8.02
C MET A 25 -18.84 -7.39 -8.42
N SER A 26 -18.44 -8.46 -9.13
CA SER A 26 -17.04 -8.68 -9.51
C SER A 26 -16.42 -7.52 -10.31
N PRO A 27 -17.12 -6.89 -11.27
CA PRO A 27 -16.60 -5.72 -11.99
C PRO A 27 -16.33 -4.53 -11.06
N VAL A 28 -17.27 -4.23 -10.16
CA VAL A 28 -17.16 -3.14 -9.18
C VAL A 28 -15.98 -3.38 -8.24
N MET A 29 -15.83 -4.61 -7.74
CA MET A 29 -14.73 -4.99 -6.86
C MET A 29 -13.38 -4.96 -7.60
N ALA A 30 -13.35 -5.23 -8.91
CA ALA A 30 -12.15 -5.05 -9.71
C ALA A 30 -11.75 -3.58 -9.81
N ASP A 31 -12.70 -2.67 -10.07
CA ASP A 31 -12.43 -1.23 -10.14
C ASP A 31 -11.94 -0.67 -8.78
N VAL A 32 -12.57 -1.11 -7.67
CA VAL A 32 -12.09 -0.77 -6.32
C VAL A 32 -10.67 -1.30 -6.09
N GLY A 33 -10.36 -2.51 -6.56
CA GLY A 33 -9.02 -3.09 -6.49
C GLY A 33 -7.96 -2.30 -7.27
N GLU A 34 -8.30 -1.87 -8.48
CA GLU A 34 -7.45 -1.02 -9.30
C GLU A 34 -7.19 0.33 -8.61
N PHE A 35 -8.26 0.98 -8.13
CA PHE A 35 -8.17 2.23 -7.38
C PHE A 35 -7.24 2.11 -6.17
N LEU A 36 -7.40 1.05 -5.36
CA LEU A 36 -6.57 0.85 -4.17
C LEU A 36 -5.10 0.57 -4.50
N LEU A 37 -4.84 -0.12 -5.61
CA LEU A 37 -3.50 -0.31 -6.12
C LEU A 37 -2.88 1.05 -6.49
N GLU A 38 -3.58 1.87 -7.27
CA GLU A 38 -3.12 3.18 -7.69
C GLU A 38 -2.88 4.12 -6.50
N SER A 39 -3.86 4.26 -5.60
CA SER A 39 -3.71 5.07 -4.37
C SER A 39 -2.51 4.63 -3.53
N THR A 40 -2.26 3.32 -3.44
CA THR A 40 -1.07 2.80 -2.76
C THR A 40 0.22 3.20 -3.48
N GLU A 41 0.29 3.11 -4.81
CA GLU A 41 1.47 3.54 -5.56
C GLU A 41 1.71 5.05 -5.46
N GLU A 42 0.65 5.86 -5.50
CA GLU A 42 0.72 7.32 -5.36
C GLU A 42 1.32 7.74 -4.02
N ARG A 43 0.99 7.03 -2.93
CA ARG A 43 1.62 7.24 -1.62
C ARG A 43 3.12 7.06 -1.67
N PHE A 44 3.63 6.11 -2.46
CA PHE A 44 5.07 5.95 -2.63
C PHE A 44 5.70 7.12 -3.39
N ASP A 45 5.04 7.61 -4.43
CA ASP A 45 5.52 8.76 -5.19
C ASP A 45 5.53 10.04 -4.35
N ARG A 46 4.48 10.25 -3.54
CA ARG A 46 4.35 11.38 -2.60
C ARG A 46 5.21 11.23 -1.34
N GLY A 47 5.52 10.00 -0.95
CA GLY A 47 6.25 9.67 0.27
C GLY A 47 5.44 9.92 1.55
N VAL A 48 4.16 9.56 1.55
CA VAL A 48 3.22 9.79 2.67
C VAL A 48 2.51 8.50 3.07
N ASP A 49 2.07 8.41 4.32
CA ASP A 49 1.21 7.33 4.80
C ASP A 49 -0.27 7.54 4.38
N PRO A 50 -1.18 6.59 4.68
CA PRO A 50 -2.61 6.74 4.37
C PRO A 50 -3.24 8.00 4.96
N GLU A 51 -2.81 8.43 6.13
CA GLU A 51 -3.29 9.63 6.80
C GLU A 51 -2.66 10.93 6.23
N GLY A 52 -1.77 10.81 5.24
CA GLY A 52 -1.11 11.91 4.54
C GLY A 52 0.14 12.44 5.24
N ALA A 53 0.58 11.83 6.34
CA ALA A 53 1.79 12.23 7.03
C ALA A 53 3.04 11.74 6.27
N ALA A 54 4.03 12.63 6.15
CA ALA A 54 5.27 12.33 5.43
C ALA A 54 6.06 11.19 6.10
N TRP A 55 6.48 10.20 5.31
CA TRP A 55 7.32 9.13 5.79
C TRP A 55 8.68 9.62 6.25
N ALA A 56 9.21 8.97 7.27
CA ALA A 56 10.56 9.25 7.75
C ALA A 56 11.59 9.11 6.61
N PRO A 57 12.51 10.08 6.46
CA PRO A 57 13.50 10.08 5.39
C PRO A 57 14.44 8.87 5.49
N LYS A 58 15.23 8.65 4.44
CA LYS A 58 16.35 7.68 4.53
C LYS A 58 17.37 8.18 5.55
N SER A 59 17.89 7.26 6.36
CA SER A 59 18.98 7.59 7.27
C SER A 59 20.24 7.99 6.50
N GLN A 60 21.06 8.88 7.07
CA GLN A 60 22.34 9.25 6.47
C GLN A 60 23.25 8.03 6.27
N THR A 61 23.23 7.08 7.21
CA THR A 61 23.97 5.81 7.10
C THR A 61 23.56 4.99 5.87
N THR A 62 22.28 4.98 5.51
CA THR A 62 21.79 4.32 4.29
C THR A 62 22.29 5.02 3.04
N ILE A 63 22.24 6.35 3.02
CA ILE A 63 22.71 7.17 1.90
C ILE A 63 24.22 6.95 1.69
N ASP A 64 25.03 7.07 2.75
CA ASP A 64 26.48 6.86 2.68
C ASP A 64 26.83 5.44 2.23
N ALA A 65 26.04 4.44 2.64
CA ALA A 65 26.21 3.06 2.20
C ALA A 65 25.93 2.87 0.71
N TYR A 66 24.96 3.60 0.14
CA TYR A 66 24.71 3.58 -1.31
C TYR A 66 25.83 4.27 -2.08
N VAL A 67 26.25 5.46 -1.64
CA VAL A 67 27.37 6.20 -2.25
C VAL A 67 28.66 5.36 -2.24
N ARG A 68 29.01 4.76 -1.10
CA ARG A 68 30.21 3.90 -0.98
C ARG A 68 30.16 2.69 -1.92
N ARG A 69 28.96 2.20 -2.23
CA ARG A 69 28.74 1.07 -3.15
C ARG A 69 28.57 1.52 -4.62
N GLY A 70 28.73 2.81 -4.92
CA GLY A 70 28.56 3.37 -6.27
C GLY A 70 27.12 3.30 -6.79
N LYS A 71 26.13 3.25 -5.89
CA LYS A 71 24.71 3.13 -6.27
C LYS A 71 24.05 4.50 -6.42
N ALA A 72 23.08 4.59 -7.34
CA ALA A 72 22.21 5.74 -7.43
C ALA A 72 21.49 5.99 -6.10
N VAL A 73 21.43 7.26 -5.68
CA VAL A 73 20.78 7.67 -4.43
C VAL A 73 19.50 8.43 -4.76
N ASP A 74 18.38 7.72 -4.72
CA ASP A 74 17.08 8.37 -4.59
C ASP A 74 16.87 8.74 -3.12
N ARG A 75 16.57 10.01 -2.83
CA ARG A 75 16.36 10.50 -1.47
C ARG A 75 14.94 10.27 -0.97
N ARG A 76 13.99 9.97 -1.87
CA ARG A 76 12.60 9.69 -1.49
C ARG A 76 12.54 8.45 -0.58
N PRO A 77 11.72 8.45 0.50
CA PRO A 77 11.57 7.29 1.36
C PRO A 77 11.09 6.07 0.56
N LEU A 78 11.52 4.85 0.94
CA LEU A 78 11.19 3.59 0.26
C LEU A 78 11.62 3.43 -1.23
N TRP A 79 12.25 4.43 -1.86
CA TRP A 79 12.85 4.30 -3.19
C TRP A 79 14.30 3.79 -3.13
N GLY A 80 14.56 2.57 -3.62
CA GLY A 80 15.90 1.95 -3.60
C GLY A 80 16.63 2.03 -4.94
N PRO A 81 17.91 1.62 -5.00
CA PRO A 81 18.73 1.64 -6.23
C PRO A 81 18.28 0.63 -7.31
N GLY A 82 17.08 0.04 -7.19
CA GLY A 82 16.51 -0.87 -8.18
C GLY A 82 17.05 -2.29 -8.18
N GLU A 83 17.86 -2.67 -7.18
CA GLU A 83 18.32 -4.05 -7.03
C GLU A 83 17.23 -4.91 -6.36
N GLY A 84 16.72 -5.91 -7.08
CA GLY A 84 15.64 -6.78 -6.62
C GLY A 84 14.25 -6.18 -6.86
N VAL A 85 13.25 -6.74 -6.16
CA VAL A 85 11.85 -6.29 -6.26
C VAL A 85 11.71 -4.89 -5.66
N ARG A 86 11.29 -3.93 -6.49
CA ARG A 86 11.00 -2.56 -6.06
C ARG A 86 9.68 -2.55 -5.30
N LEU A 87 9.74 -2.29 -3.99
CA LEU A 87 8.53 -2.29 -3.13
C LEU A 87 7.41 -1.42 -3.73
N ALA A 88 7.75 -0.19 -4.14
CA ALA A 88 6.81 0.78 -4.73
C ALA A 88 6.09 0.31 -6.01
N LYS A 89 6.61 -0.72 -6.70
CA LYS A 89 6.08 -1.23 -7.98
C LYS A 89 5.92 -2.76 -7.95
N SER A 90 5.58 -3.28 -6.77
CA SER A 90 5.45 -4.72 -6.52
C SER A 90 4.10 -5.10 -5.93
N PHE A 91 3.18 -4.14 -5.93
CA PHE A 91 1.83 -4.36 -5.47
C PHE A 91 1.00 -4.97 -6.59
N SER A 92 0.04 -5.79 -6.20
CA SER A 92 -0.95 -6.41 -7.07
C SER A 92 -2.20 -6.63 -6.23
N TYR A 93 -3.38 -6.56 -6.85
CA TYR A 93 -4.61 -6.94 -6.19
C TYR A 93 -5.22 -8.22 -6.78
N ALA A 94 -6.09 -8.85 -5.99
CA ALA A 94 -7.06 -9.82 -6.44
C ALA A 94 -8.43 -9.39 -5.95
N SER A 95 -9.47 -9.61 -6.75
CA SER A 95 -10.85 -9.31 -6.37
C SER A 95 -11.77 -10.50 -6.65
N GLY A 96 -12.89 -10.51 -5.95
CA GLY A 96 -14.03 -11.39 -6.23
C GLY A 96 -15.33 -10.66 -5.95
N PRO A 97 -16.49 -11.35 -5.97
CA PRO A 97 -17.80 -10.69 -5.86
C PRO A 97 -18.02 -9.90 -4.56
N SER A 98 -17.27 -10.20 -3.50
CA SER A 98 -17.46 -9.61 -2.17
C SER A 98 -16.16 -9.18 -1.50
N PHE A 99 -15.05 -9.15 -2.24
CA PHE A 99 -13.76 -8.84 -1.66
C PHE A 99 -12.78 -8.19 -2.63
N VAL A 100 -11.87 -7.43 -2.05
CA VAL A 100 -10.64 -6.96 -2.68
C VAL A 100 -9.48 -7.25 -1.73
N GLU A 101 -8.41 -7.83 -2.26
CA GLU A 101 -7.16 -8.09 -1.55
C GLU A 101 -6.00 -7.40 -2.25
N LEU A 102 -5.33 -6.48 -1.56
CA LEU A 102 -4.09 -5.86 -2.02
C LEU A 102 -2.89 -6.52 -1.35
N GLY A 103 -1.89 -6.91 -2.15
CA GLY A 103 -0.69 -7.61 -1.67
C GLY A 103 0.58 -7.23 -2.39
N THR A 104 1.72 -7.66 -1.85
CA THR A 104 3.05 -7.51 -2.48
C THR A 104 3.90 -8.74 -2.20
N ASN A 105 4.74 -9.12 -3.18
CA ASN A 105 5.74 -10.17 -3.02
C ASN A 105 7.10 -9.66 -2.50
N ALA A 106 7.23 -8.35 -2.23
CA ALA A 106 8.44 -7.76 -1.68
C ALA A 106 8.65 -8.21 -0.23
N ILE A 107 9.66 -9.05 0.02
CA ILE A 107 9.96 -9.63 1.35
C ILE A 107 10.17 -8.54 2.41
N GLN A 108 10.76 -7.40 2.04
CA GLN A 108 11.00 -6.29 2.94
C GLN A 108 9.74 -5.50 3.34
N SER A 109 8.58 -5.76 2.71
CA SER A 109 7.34 -5.00 2.91
C SER A 109 6.95 -4.89 4.38
N ALA A 110 6.94 -5.99 5.12
CA ALA A 110 6.55 -6.01 6.53
C ALA A 110 7.46 -5.13 7.41
N VAL A 111 8.78 -5.22 7.22
CA VAL A 111 9.76 -4.42 7.98
C VAL A 111 9.67 -2.94 7.63
N MET A 112 9.35 -2.61 6.38
CA MET A 112 9.18 -1.22 5.96
C MET A 112 7.86 -0.64 6.46
N HIS A 113 6.79 -1.44 6.46
CA HIS A 113 5.48 -1.04 6.94
C HIS A 113 5.48 -0.79 8.46
N PHE A 114 5.93 -1.77 9.26
CA PHE A 114 5.90 -1.68 10.72
C PHE A 114 7.15 -1.10 11.38
N GLY A 115 8.26 -1.03 10.64
CA GLY A 115 9.56 -0.74 11.23
C GLY A 115 10.17 -1.95 11.96
N ALA A 116 11.38 -1.75 12.49
CA ALA A 116 12.09 -2.74 13.29
C ALA A 116 13.15 -2.08 14.17
N LYS A 117 13.37 -2.60 15.37
CA LYS A 117 14.48 -2.17 16.23
C LYS A 117 15.81 -2.75 15.78
N LYS A 118 16.92 -2.06 16.08
CA LYS A 118 18.27 -2.58 15.88
C LYS A 118 18.40 -3.96 16.51
N GLY A 119 18.85 -4.94 15.73
CA GLY A 119 19.05 -6.31 16.20
C GLY A 119 17.78 -7.15 16.33
N ALA A 120 16.61 -6.67 15.88
CA ALA A 120 15.35 -7.41 15.92
C ALA A 120 15.39 -8.78 15.22
N PHE A 121 16.33 -8.98 14.28
CA PHE A 121 16.54 -10.22 13.52
C PHE A 121 17.87 -10.89 13.84
N GLY A 122 18.45 -10.60 15.00
CA GLY A 122 19.68 -11.22 15.48
C GLY A 122 20.96 -10.50 15.05
N LYS A 123 22.02 -11.28 14.79
CA LYS A 123 23.37 -10.79 14.48
C LYS A 123 23.98 -11.55 13.31
N THR A 124 24.85 -10.89 12.55
CA THR A 124 25.68 -11.54 11.53
C THR A 124 26.75 -12.43 12.17
N LYS A 125 27.39 -13.31 11.38
CA LYS A 125 28.55 -14.11 11.84
C LYS A 125 29.71 -13.28 12.40
N ARG A 126 29.80 -11.99 12.02
CA ARG A 126 30.81 -11.04 12.51
C ARG A 126 30.33 -10.22 13.72
N GLY A 127 29.17 -10.56 14.30
CA GLY A 127 28.64 -9.95 15.53
C GLY A 127 27.81 -8.67 15.32
N SER A 128 27.71 -8.13 14.11
CA SER A 128 26.90 -6.92 13.83
C SER A 128 25.40 -7.22 13.90
N SER A 129 24.62 -6.35 14.55
CA SER A 129 23.15 -6.45 14.64
C SER A 129 22.45 -6.44 13.28
N ILE A 130 21.33 -7.14 13.19
CA ILE A 130 20.42 -7.16 12.03
C ILE A 130 19.03 -6.73 12.53
N PRO A 131 18.47 -5.59 12.09
CA PRO A 131 19.13 -4.53 11.33
C PRO A 131 20.25 -3.86 12.15
N TRP A 132 21.18 -3.18 11.47
CA TRP A 132 22.33 -2.51 12.10
C TRP A 132 21.94 -1.24 12.89
N GLY A 133 20.73 -0.73 12.66
CA GLY A 133 20.11 0.41 13.36
C GLY A 133 18.59 0.27 13.34
N ASP A 134 17.90 1.19 14.02
CA ASP A 134 16.44 1.25 14.00
C ASP A 134 15.93 1.59 12.60
N ILE A 135 14.88 0.89 12.17
CA ILE A 135 14.13 1.14 10.95
C ILE A 135 12.79 1.74 11.38
N PRO A 136 12.50 3.02 11.04
CA PRO A 136 11.22 3.62 11.35
C PRO A 136 10.12 3.00 10.47
N ALA A 137 8.92 2.90 11.03
CA ALA A 137 7.71 2.50 10.32
C ALA A 137 7.39 3.51 9.21
N ARG A 138 6.92 3.00 8.08
CA ARG A 138 6.39 3.77 6.95
C ARG A 138 5.13 3.06 6.47
N PRO A 139 4.01 3.20 7.19
CA PRO A 139 2.77 2.56 6.82
C PRO A 139 2.36 3.02 5.42
N PHE A 140 2.06 2.07 4.55
CA PHE A 140 1.62 2.31 3.18
C PHE A 140 0.35 1.53 2.81
N LEU A 141 -0.08 0.61 3.68
CA LEU A 141 -1.37 -0.08 3.55
C LEU A 141 -2.34 0.56 4.52
N GLY A 142 -3.51 0.94 4.02
CA GLY A 142 -4.56 1.60 4.78
C GLY A 142 -5.56 2.25 3.83
N LEU A 143 -6.73 2.60 4.37
CA LEU A 143 -7.73 3.44 3.69
C LEU A 143 -7.65 4.84 4.29
N SER A 144 -7.28 5.82 3.49
CA SER A 144 -7.39 7.21 3.88
C SER A 144 -8.86 7.65 3.89
N GLU A 145 -9.17 8.82 4.46
CA GLU A 145 -10.49 9.44 4.30
C GLU A 145 -10.80 9.72 2.82
N SER A 146 -9.78 10.15 2.05
CA SER A 146 -9.95 10.38 0.60
C SER A 146 -10.20 9.09 -0.17
N ASP A 147 -9.56 7.98 0.21
CA ASP A 147 -9.81 6.69 -0.43
C ASP A 147 -11.24 6.24 -0.20
N GLN A 148 -11.74 6.40 1.03
CA GLN A 148 -13.12 6.03 1.36
C GLN A 148 -14.11 6.86 0.56
N ALA A 149 -13.90 8.17 0.48
CA ALA A 149 -14.74 9.06 -0.34
C ALA A 149 -14.71 8.66 -1.82
N ASN A 150 -13.53 8.40 -2.39
CA ASN A 150 -13.39 8.00 -3.79
C ASN A 150 -14.03 6.63 -4.08
N ILE A 151 -13.96 5.68 -3.13
CA ILE A 151 -14.66 4.39 -3.27
C ILE A 151 -16.17 4.59 -3.26
N VAL A 152 -16.69 5.47 -2.39
CA VAL A 152 -18.12 5.81 -2.37
C VAL A 152 -18.52 6.45 -3.70
N GLU A 153 -17.75 7.41 -4.21
CA GLU A 153 -17.99 8.06 -5.51
C GLU A 153 -18.01 7.04 -6.65
N LEU A 154 -17.01 6.15 -6.73
CA LEU A 154 -16.95 5.07 -7.71
C LEU A 154 -18.20 4.17 -7.65
N VAL A 155 -18.65 3.81 -6.45
CA VAL A 155 -19.86 3.00 -6.25
C VAL A 155 -21.13 3.74 -6.67
N GLU A 156 -21.19 5.05 -6.42
CA GLU A 156 -22.31 5.91 -6.83
C GLU A 156 -22.37 6.08 -8.36
N GLU A 157 -21.22 6.24 -9.02
CA GLU A 157 -21.11 6.25 -10.49
C GLU A 157 -21.67 4.95 -11.10
N TRP A 158 -21.33 3.79 -10.51
CA TRP A 158 -21.89 2.50 -10.92
C TRP A 158 -23.42 2.44 -10.77
N LEU A 159 -23.98 2.96 -9.66
CA LEU A 159 -25.43 3.04 -9.46
C LEU A 159 -26.12 3.89 -10.51
N GLU A 160 -25.53 5.06 -10.84
CA GLU A 160 -26.06 5.95 -11.87
C GLU A 160 -26.05 5.29 -13.25
N GLU A 161 -24.97 4.59 -13.59
CA GLU A 161 -24.85 3.89 -14.87
C GLU A 161 -25.91 2.78 -15.02
N ILE A 162 -26.14 1.99 -13.96
CA ILE A 162 -27.19 0.97 -13.94
C ILE A 162 -28.57 1.61 -14.12
N GLY A 163 -28.85 2.69 -13.38
CA GLY A 163 -30.12 3.44 -13.49
C GLY A 163 -30.32 4.11 -14.85
N ALA A 164 -29.25 4.44 -15.56
CA ALA A 164 -29.29 4.95 -16.94
C ALA A 164 -29.55 3.83 -17.95
N ARG A 165 -28.94 2.64 -17.78
CA ARG A 165 -29.12 1.47 -18.67
C ARG A 165 -30.48 0.79 -18.51
N GLY A 166 -31.14 0.93 -17.36
CA GLY A 166 -32.47 0.39 -17.10
C GLY A 166 -33.64 1.24 -17.63
N ARG A 167 -33.38 2.38 -18.27
CA ARG A 167 -34.39 3.26 -18.89
C ARG A 167 -34.51 3.07 -20.40
#